data_AF-A0A7C2F776-F1
#
_entry.id   AF-A0A7C2F776-F1
#
_cell.length_a   1.000
_cell.length_b   1.000
_cell.length_c   1.000
_cell.angle_alpha   90.00
_cell.angle_beta   90.00
_cell.angle_gamma   90.00
#
_symmetry.space_group_name_H-M   'P 1'
#
loop_
_entity.id
_entity.type
_entity.pdbx_description
1 polymer ?
#
loop_
_entity_poly.entity_id
_entity_poly.type
_entity_poly.pdbx_seq_one_letter_code
_entity_poly.pdbx_strand_id
1 'polypeptide(L)'
;RFLVPKQMKATGLRPEHLEFQDPGLMSLIQNYTREAGVRNLEREIGNVCRKVARQIVMAESAAEAQRGRSRKSPPLVHPKVVVDARKVGELLGPPRYRDLGTEKKPEIGMATGLAWTEVGGQVLTTEATIMEGRGRLTITGKLGDVMQESAQAAMSFIRSRAAMLGLPRDFYRHLDIHVHVPEGAIPKDGPSAGITIATTLASALTRLPVRGDLAMTGEITLRGRVLPIGGVKEKLLAAHRHGIFEVILPRDNEKDLADVPENIRNEMKIHFVENMDEVFRIALAGDLEALAARPPAHPLEVQPELPVEENRAH
;
A
#
# COMPACT_ATOMS: atom_id res chain seq x y z
N ARG A 1 12.91 24.92 -7.47
CA ARG A 1 13.43 25.44 -8.77
C ARG A 1 12.35 26.00 -9.70
N PHE A 2 11.31 25.25 -10.08
CA PHE A 2 10.32 25.72 -11.08
C PHE A 2 8.96 26.14 -10.50
N LEU A 3 8.36 25.31 -9.64
CA LEU A 3 6.98 25.52 -9.15
C LEU A 3 6.85 26.76 -8.25
N VAL A 4 7.75 26.93 -7.28
CA VAL A 4 7.73 28.05 -6.33
C VAL A 4 7.83 29.41 -7.04
N PRO A 5 8.83 29.69 -7.91
CA PRO A 5 8.90 30.97 -8.61
C PRO A 5 7.68 31.24 -9.49
N LYS A 6 7.16 30.21 -10.18
CA LYS A 6 5.97 30.31 -11.02
C LYS A 6 4.74 30.74 -10.21
N GLN A 7 4.49 30.10 -9.08
CA GLN A 7 3.36 30.43 -8.21
C GLN A 7 3.51 31.78 -7.52
N MET A 8 4.72 32.13 -7.06
CA MET A 8 4.99 33.45 -6.48
C MET A 8 4.69 34.58 -7.47
N LYS A 9 5.17 34.45 -8.72
CA LYS A 9 4.91 35.42 -9.81
C LYS A 9 3.41 35.53 -10.10
N ALA A 10 2.69 34.42 -10.18
CA ALA A 10 1.25 34.42 -10.44
C ALA A 10 0.43 35.12 -9.33
N THR A 11 0.93 35.13 -8.09
CA THR A 11 0.30 35.82 -6.95
C THR A 11 0.85 37.21 -6.67
N GLY A 12 1.79 37.73 -7.49
CA GLY A 12 2.41 39.03 -7.28
C GLY A 12 3.37 39.10 -6.08
N LEU A 13 3.84 37.96 -5.56
CA LEU A 13 4.77 37.91 -4.44
C LEU A 13 6.21 38.09 -4.92
N ARG A 14 6.98 38.90 -4.19
CA ARG A 14 8.42 39.10 -4.40
C ARG A 14 9.23 38.17 -3.49
N PRO A 15 10.51 37.89 -3.80
CA PRO A 15 11.41 37.12 -2.93
C PRO A 15 11.56 37.70 -1.51
N GLU A 16 11.34 39.00 -1.35
CA GLU A 16 11.34 39.69 -0.06
C GLU A 16 10.11 39.35 0.81
N HIS A 17 9.01 38.92 0.19
CA HIS A 17 7.76 38.65 0.89
C HIS A 17 7.65 37.20 1.39
N LEU A 18 8.20 36.24 0.64
CA LEU A 18 7.99 34.81 0.87
C LEU A 18 9.23 34.00 0.50
N GLU A 19 9.61 33.09 1.38
CA GLU A 19 10.62 32.06 1.12
C GLU A 19 10.13 30.70 1.59
N PHE A 20 10.29 29.71 0.71
CA PHE A 20 10.08 28.31 1.07
C PHE A 20 11.41 27.70 1.49
N GLN A 21 11.44 27.14 2.68
CA GLN A 21 12.54 26.28 3.10
C GLN A 21 12.23 24.82 2.75
N ASP A 22 13.28 24.01 2.63
CA ASP A 22 13.15 22.58 2.29
C ASP A 22 12.20 21.82 3.25
N PRO A 23 12.22 22.03 4.58
CA PRO A 23 11.26 21.38 5.47
C PRO A 23 9.79 21.75 5.18
N GLY A 24 9.53 22.99 4.75
CA GLY A 24 8.20 23.41 4.33
C GLY A 24 7.75 22.72 3.04
N LEU A 25 8.65 22.62 2.05
CA LEU A 25 8.38 21.90 0.80
C LEU A 25 8.17 20.41 1.03
N MET A 26 9.00 19.78 1.87
CA MET A 26 8.84 18.37 2.25
C MET A 26 7.51 18.13 2.96
N SER A 27 7.10 19.02 3.87
CA SER A 27 5.79 18.93 4.52
C SER A 27 4.64 19.02 3.51
N LEU A 28 4.72 19.91 2.51
CA LEU A 28 3.71 19.96 1.44
C LEU A 28 3.65 18.64 0.65
N ILE A 29 4.81 18.09 0.30
CA ILE A 29 4.92 16.83 -0.46
C ILE A 29 4.31 15.67 0.34
N GLN A 30 4.70 15.50 1.60
CA GLN A 30 4.31 14.36 2.43
C GLN A 30 2.88 14.48 2.98
N ASN A 31 2.48 15.65 3.45
CA ASN A 31 1.28 15.82 4.28
C ASN A 31 0.09 16.42 3.52
N TYR A 32 0.31 17.01 2.34
CA TYR A 32 -0.74 17.73 1.60
C TYR A 32 -0.88 17.27 0.14
N THR A 33 -0.01 16.39 -0.35
CA THR A 33 -0.07 15.86 -1.73
C THR A 33 0.05 14.34 -1.80
N ARG A 34 -0.66 13.72 -2.75
CA ARG A 34 -0.58 12.28 -3.00
C ARG A 34 -0.81 11.98 -4.48
N GLU A 35 0.24 12.14 -5.27
CA GLU A 35 0.24 11.93 -6.72
C GLU A 35 1.63 11.45 -7.18
N ALA A 36 1.73 10.88 -8.38
CA ALA A 36 3.02 10.58 -9.01
C ALA A 36 3.65 11.81 -9.69
N GLY A 37 2.82 12.78 -10.10
CA GLY A 37 3.24 14.05 -10.69
C GLY A 37 3.45 15.16 -9.66
N VAL A 38 3.36 16.41 -10.11
CA VAL A 38 3.52 17.61 -9.27
C VAL A 38 2.37 18.63 -9.41
N ARG A 39 1.22 18.22 -9.94
CA ARG A 39 0.08 19.11 -10.21
C ARG A 39 -0.60 19.56 -8.90
N ASN A 40 -0.87 18.61 -8.01
CA ASN A 40 -1.38 18.91 -6.68
C ASN A 40 -0.33 19.64 -5.83
N LEU A 41 0.96 19.30 -5.96
CA LEU A 41 2.04 20.07 -5.32
C LEU A 41 2.05 21.53 -5.78
N GLU A 42 1.95 21.78 -7.08
CA GLU A 42 1.84 23.13 -7.62
C GLU A 42 0.61 23.87 -7.07
N ARG A 43 -0.53 23.18 -6.97
CA ARG A 43 -1.78 23.73 -6.40
C ARG A 43 -1.61 24.13 -4.94
N GLU A 44 -0.99 23.28 -4.11
CA GLU A 44 -0.80 23.57 -2.69
C GLU A 44 0.24 24.67 -2.46
N ILE A 45 1.32 24.72 -3.25
CA ILE A 45 2.23 25.88 -3.26
C ILE A 45 1.44 27.16 -3.60
N GLY A 46 0.57 27.12 -4.61
CA GLY A 46 -0.29 28.25 -4.95
C GLY A 46 -1.27 28.64 -3.84
N ASN A 47 -1.81 27.68 -3.08
CA ASN A 47 -2.66 27.95 -1.91
C ASN A 47 -1.90 28.70 -0.82
N VAL A 48 -0.66 28.29 -0.53
CA VAL A 48 0.23 28.97 0.40
C VAL A 48 0.50 30.40 -0.06
N CYS A 49 0.93 30.58 -1.31
CA CYS A 49 1.18 31.92 -1.89
C CYS A 49 -0.05 32.83 -1.79
N ARG A 50 -1.26 32.35 -2.14
CA ARG A 50 -2.50 33.14 -2.03
C ARG A 50 -2.85 33.53 -0.59
N LYS A 51 -2.54 32.69 0.40
CA LYS A 51 -2.78 33.01 1.81
C LYS A 51 -1.81 34.08 2.31
N VAL A 52 -0.54 33.98 1.94
CA VAL A 52 0.47 35.00 2.27
C VAL A 52 0.14 36.33 1.59
N ALA A 53 -0.20 36.33 0.30
CA ALA A 53 -0.62 37.53 -0.41
C ALA A 53 -1.82 38.22 0.26
N ARG A 54 -2.82 37.44 0.71
CA ARG A 54 -3.97 37.97 1.47
C ARG A 54 -3.55 38.58 2.80
N GLN A 55 -2.64 37.95 3.55
CA GLN A 55 -2.14 38.49 4.81
C GLN A 55 -1.43 39.84 4.61
N ILE A 56 -0.63 39.96 3.56
CA ILE A 56 0.05 41.22 3.21
C ILE A 56 -0.97 42.31 2.88
N VAL A 57 -1.93 42.05 1.99
CA VAL A 57 -2.96 43.02 1.61
C VAL A 57 -3.84 43.43 2.81
N MET A 58 -4.16 42.49 3.71
CA MET A 58 -4.90 42.79 4.94
C MET A 58 -4.07 43.64 5.91
N ALA A 59 -2.77 43.37 6.04
CA ALA A 59 -1.87 44.18 6.87
C ALA A 59 -1.69 45.59 6.30
N GLU A 60 -1.60 45.74 4.98
CA GLU A 60 -1.54 47.05 4.31
C GLU A 60 -2.81 47.86 4.52
N SER A 61 -3.98 47.27 4.32
CA SER A 61 -5.25 47.95 4.52
C SER A 61 -5.49 48.34 6.00
N ALA A 62 -5.08 47.50 6.94
CA ALA A 62 -5.12 47.84 8.37
C ALA A 62 -4.15 49.00 8.73
N ALA A 63 -2.96 49.02 8.14
CA ALA A 63 -2.00 50.09 8.33
C ALA A 63 -2.45 51.42 7.68
N GLU A 64 -3.11 51.37 6.52
CA GLU A 64 -3.71 52.54 5.88
C GLU A 64 -4.88 53.11 6.69
N ALA A 65 -5.73 52.25 7.26
CA ALA A 65 -6.79 52.67 8.17
C ALA A 65 -6.25 53.37 9.44
N GLN A 66 -5.06 52.98 9.91
CA GLN A 66 -4.39 53.64 11.04
C GLN A 66 -3.64 54.93 10.63
N ARG A 67 -3.09 55.01 9.40
CA ARG A 67 -2.41 56.20 8.87
C ARG A 67 -3.32 57.41 8.66
N GLY A 68 -4.63 57.20 8.52
CA GLY A 68 -5.64 58.28 8.56
C GLY A 68 -5.60 59.15 9.83
N ARG A 69 -4.88 58.73 10.89
CA ARG A 69 -4.73 59.48 12.15
C ARG A 69 -3.31 60.00 12.45
N SER A 70 -2.27 59.64 11.70
CA SER A 70 -0.92 60.17 11.94
C SER A 70 -0.05 60.18 10.68
N ARG A 71 0.45 61.38 10.31
CA ARG A 71 1.13 61.70 9.04
C ARG A 71 2.59 61.24 8.91
N LYS A 72 3.11 60.47 9.87
CA LYS A 72 4.48 59.94 9.81
C LYS A 72 4.49 58.49 10.26
N SER A 73 4.49 57.56 9.31
CA SER A 73 4.79 56.15 9.58
C SER A 73 5.84 55.67 8.58
N PRO A 74 6.82 54.86 9.02
CA PRO A 74 7.85 54.31 8.14
C PRO A 74 7.23 53.43 7.03
N PRO A 75 7.97 53.15 5.94
CA PRO A 75 7.53 52.21 4.91
C PRO A 75 7.15 50.88 5.55
N LEU A 76 6.05 50.29 5.09
CA LEU A 76 5.57 48.98 5.55
C LEU A 76 6.54 47.92 5.02
N VAL A 77 7.59 47.64 5.79
CA VAL A 77 8.44 46.47 5.55
C VAL A 77 7.70 45.30 6.16
N HIS A 78 6.95 44.57 5.33
CA HIS A 78 6.36 43.31 5.79
C HIS A 78 7.50 42.33 6.07
N PRO A 79 7.51 41.68 7.24
CA PRO A 79 8.51 40.67 7.52
C PRO A 79 8.36 39.53 6.51
N LYS A 80 9.50 39.12 5.94
CA LYS A 80 9.58 37.98 5.01
C LYS A 80 8.96 36.75 5.67
N VAL A 81 7.92 36.19 5.04
CA VAL A 81 7.30 34.96 5.55
C VAL A 81 8.18 33.79 5.15
N VAL A 82 8.74 33.12 6.15
CA VAL A 82 9.50 31.88 5.96
C VAL A 82 8.56 30.70 6.15
N VAL A 83 8.41 29.87 5.12
CA VAL A 83 7.55 28.69 5.14
C VAL A 83 8.39 27.47 5.51
N ASP A 84 8.32 27.12 6.79
CA ASP A 84 8.79 25.85 7.35
C ASP A 84 7.60 24.86 7.51
N ALA A 85 7.87 23.68 8.05
CA ALA A 85 6.83 22.66 8.24
C ALA A 85 5.68 23.12 9.17
N ARG A 86 5.96 23.95 10.18
CA ARG A 86 4.95 24.46 11.11
C ARG A 86 4.06 25.50 10.44
N LYS A 87 4.67 26.41 9.68
CA LYS A 87 3.97 27.46 8.93
C LYS A 87 3.05 26.88 7.87
N VAL A 88 3.42 25.77 7.25
CA VAL A 88 2.52 25.03 6.34
C VAL A 88 1.24 24.61 7.06
N GLY A 89 1.33 24.09 8.29
CA GLY A 89 0.16 23.73 9.09
C GLY A 89 -0.72 24.91 9.48
N GLU A 90 -0.11 26.03 9.89
CA GLU A 90 -0.84 27.28 10.17
C GLU A 90 -1.57 27.81 8.92
N LEU A 91 -0.92 27.72 7.76
CA LEU A 91 -1.46 28.25 6.52
C LEU A 91 -2.49 27.31 5.91
N LEU A 92 -2.23 26.01 5.75
CA LEU A 92 -3.14 25.09 5.06
C LEU A 92 -4.12 24.37 5.97
N GLY A 93 -3.96 24.47 7.29
CA GLY A 93 -4.73 23.72 8.27
C GLY A 93 -4.09 22.34 8.55
N PRO A 94 -4.82 21.44 9.24
CA PRO A 94 -4.29 20.13 9.61
C PRO A 94 -3.81 19.33 8.38
N PRO A 95 -2.79 18.47 8.52
CA PRO A 95 -2.35 17.54 7.49
C PRO A 95 -3.52 16.80 6.84
N ARG A 96 -3.60 16.83 5.50
CA ARG A 96 -4.65 16.11 4.76
C ARG A 96 -4.33 14.63 4.63
N TYR A 97 -3.04 14.34 4.51
CA TYR A 97 -2.49 13.00 4.57
C TYR A 97 -1.70 12.93 5.87
N ARG A 98 -2.00 11.93 6.70
CA ARG A 98 -1.12 11.58 7.80
C ARG A 98 0.09 10.88 7.22
N ASP A 99 1.25 11.11 7.82
CA ASP A 99 2.42 10.28 7.62
C ASP A 99 1.95 8.84 7.81
N LEU A 100 1.99 8.05 6.74
CA LEU A 100 1.88 6.61 6.86
C LEU A 100 3.23 6.08 7.34
N GLY A 101 3.72 6.63 8.46
CA GLY A 101 4.37 5.79 9.44
C GLY A 101 3.31 4.82 9.90
N THR A 102 2.96 3.88 9.02
CA THR A 102 2.10 2.73 9.24
C THR A 102 2.45 2.22 10.62
N GLU A 103 1.45 1.85 11.40
CA GLU A 103 1.73 1.00 12.55
C GLU A 103 2.51 -0.20 12.02
N LYS A 104 3.85 -0.14 12.09
CA LYS A 104 4.77 -1.19 11.59
C LYS A 104 4.74 -2.40 12.53
N LYS A 105 3.67 -2.51 13.30
CA LYS A 105 3.45 -3.59 14.25
C LYS A 105 3.09 -4.81 13.42
N PRO A 106 3.68 -5.96 13.74
CA PRO A 106 3.23 -7.20 13.13
C PRO A 106 1.77 -7.46 13.48
N GLU A 107 0.96 -7.81 12.49
CA GLU A 107 -0.49 -8.04 12.66
C GLU A 107 -0.92 -9.37 12.04
N ILE A 108 -1.90 -10.01 12.68
CA ILE A 108 -2.42 -11.30 12.23
C ILE A 108 -3.50 -11.05 11.19
N GLY A 109 -3.40 -11.76 10.06
CA GLY A 109 -4.38 -11.67 8.98
C GLY A 109 -4.33 -10.34 8.24
N MET A 110 -3.21 -9.60 8.31
CA MET A 110 -3.02 -8.36 7.57
C MET A 110 -1.65 -8.35 6.88
N ALA A 111 -1.60 -8.09 5.57
CA ALA A 111 -0.34 -7.98 4.84
C ALA A 111 -0.33 -6.77 3.90
N THR A 112 0.86 -6.21 3.69
CA THR A 112 1.06 -5.06 2.80
C THR A 112 1.53 -5.52 1.42
N GLY A 113 0.76 -5.18 0.39
CA GLY A 113 1.04 -5.45 -1.01
C GLY A 113 1.36 -4.18 -1.81
N LEU A 114 1.95 -4.36 -2.99
CA LEU A 114 2.17 -3.27 -3.95
C LEU A 114 1.35 -3.52 -5.22
N ALA A 115 0.55 -2.54 -5.60
CA ALA A 115 -0.22 -2.56 -6.84
C ALA A 115 0.25 -1.48 -7.81
N TRP A 116 -0.07 -1.71 -9.08
CA TRP A 116 0.08 -0.72 -10.14
C TRP A 116 -1.30 -0.25 -10.56
N THR A 117 -1.46 1.06 -10.71
CA THR A 117 -2.67 1.71 -11.21
C THR A 117 -2.30 2.65 -12.36
N GLU A 118 -3.29 3.12 -13.12
CA GLU A 118 -3.09 4.08 -14.21
C GLU A 118 -2.38 5.38 -13.77
N VAL A 119 -2.49 5.75 -12.49
CA VAL A 119 -1.89 6.95 -11.92
C VAL A 119 -0.53 6.69 -11.24
N GLY A 120 -0.04 5.45 -11.28
CA GLY A 120 1.23 5.01 -10.70
C GLY A 120 1.08 3.88 -9.68
N GLY A 121 2.17 3.58 -8.97
CA GLY A 121 2.20 2.56 -7.94
C GLY A 121 1.47 2.97 -6.67
N GLN A 122 0.86 2.00 -5.99
CA GLN A 122 0.14 2.20 -4.74
C GLN A 122 0.43 1.08 -3.75
N VAL A 123 0.58 1.44 -2.47
CA VAL A 123 0.61 0.47 -1.36
C VAL A 123 -0.82 0.09 -1.00
N LEU A 124 -1.09 -1.20 -0.93
CA LEU A 124 -2.39 -1.75 -0.56
C LEU A 124 -2.24 -2.61 0.69
N THR A 125 -3.18 -2.50 1.61
CA THR A 125 -3.31 -3.44 2.71
C THR A 125 -4.33 -4.50 2.32
N THR A 126 -4.04 -5.77 2.61
CA THR A 126 -4.99 -6.88 2.49
C THR A 126 -5.25 -7.41 3.88
N GLU A 127 -6.52 -7.58 4.21
CA GLU A 127 -6.99 -8.07 5.50
C GLU A 127 -7.79 -9.35 5.29
N ALA A 128 -7.70 -10.30 6.23
CA ALA A 128 -8.52 -11.50 6.24
C ALA A 128 -9.04 -11.78 7.65
N THR A 129 -10.32 -12.10 7.75
CA THR A 129 -10.94 -12.57 8.98
C THR A 129 -11.47 -13.99 8.80
N ILE A 130 -11.48 -14.74 9.89
CA ILE A 130 -11.92 -16.13 9.95
C ILE A 130 -13.10 -16.21 10.89
N MET A 131 -14.15 -16.88 10.42
CA MET A 131 -15.40 -17.09 11.15
C MET A 131 -15.76 -18.57 11.08
N GLU A 132 -16.48 -19.08 12.07
CA GLU A 132 -17.11 -20.40 11.96
C GLU A 132 -18.18 -20.36 10.87
N GLY A 133 -18.20 -21.37 10.00
CA GLY A 133 -19.04 -21.33 8.81
C GLY A 133 -19.07 -22.65 8.02
N ARG A 134 -19.31 -22.54 6.72
CA ARG A 134 -19.51 -23.69 5.81
C ARG A 134 -18.46 -23.75 4.69
N GLY A 135 -17.35 -23.05 4.84
CA GLY A 135 -16.26 -23.05 3.85
C GLY A 135 -16.35 -21.97 2.78
N ARG A 136 -17.09 -20.88 3.03
CA ARG A 136 -17.25 -19.80 2.05
C ARG A 136 -16.04 -18.87 2.06
N LEU A 137 -15.52 -18.57 0.87
CA LEU A 137 -14.55 -17.49 0.65
C LEU A 137 -15.29 -16.26 0.14
N THR A 138 -15.34 -15.21 0.96
CA THR A 138 -15.92 -13.91 0.61
C THR A 138 -14.79 -12.94 0.30
N ILE A 139 -14.94 -12.15 -0.77
CA ILE A 139 -13.93 -11.20 -1.22
C ILE A 139 -14.61 -9.84 -1.40
N THR A 140 -14.09 -8.78 -0.75
CA THR A 140 -14.62 -7.42 -0.88
C THR A 140 -13.51 -6.39 -1.13
N GLY A 141 -13.90 -5.19 -1.59
CA GLY A 141 -12.96 -4.11 -1.94
C GLY A 141 -12.89 -3.78 -3.43
N LYS A 142 -13.96 -4.08 -4.18
CA LYS A 142 -14.10 -3.84 -5.64
C LYS A 142 -12.93 -4.44 -6.45
N LEU A 143 -12.68 -5.72 -6.23
CA LEU A 143 -11.67 -6.47 -6.96
C LEU A 143 -12.21 -6.91 -8.33
N GLY A 144 -11.40 -6.76 -9.38
CA GLY A 144 -11.71 -7.30 -10.70
C GLY A 144 -11.63 -8.83 -10.72
N ASP A 145 -12.04 -9.42 -11.84
CA ASP A 145 -12.17 -10.88 -11.97
C ASP A 145 -10.80 -11.58 -11.84
N VAL A 146 -9.72 -10.99 -12.37
CA VAL A 146 -8.36 -11.57 -12.30
C VAL A 146 -7.86 -11.63 -10.86
N MET A 147 -8.17 -10.61 -10.06
CA MET A 147 -7.78 -10.59 -8.65
C MET A 147 -8.64 -11.54 -7.81
N GLN A 148 -9.91 -11.76 -8.17
CA GLN A 148 -10.75 -12.80 -7.56
C GLN A 148 -10.21 -14.21 -7.86
N GLU A 149 -9.80 -14.49 -9.10
CA GLU A 149 -9.13 -15.73 -9.47
C GLU A 149 -7.82 -15.93 -8.69
N SER A 150 -7.03 -14.85 -8.52
CA SER A 150 -5.81 -14.88 -7.72
C SER A 150 -6.06 -15.25 -6.26
N ALA A 151 -7.15 -14.74 -5.67
CA ALA A 151 -7.56 -15.11 -4.31
C ALA A 151 -7.98 -16.59 -4.21
N GLN A 152 -8.69 -17.12 -5.22
CA GLN A 152 -9.04 -18.54 -5.28
C GLN A 152 -7.80 -19.43 -5.45
N ALA A 153 -6.83 -19.01 -6.26
CA ALA A 153 -5.57 -19.71 -6.45
C ALA A 153 -4.76 -19.73 -5.15
N ALA A 154 -4.68 -18.59 -4.44
CA ALA A 154 -4.06 -18.50 -3.12
C ALA A 154 -4.73 -19.44 -2.11
N MET A 155 -6.07 -19.44 -2.02
CA MET A 155 -6.79 -20.36 -1.13
C MET A 155 -6.54 -21.84 -1.49
N SER A 156 -6.50 -22.17 -2.79
CA SER A 156 -6.20 -23.52 -3.27
C SER A 156 -4.78 -23.96 -2.90
N PHE A 157 -3.81 -23.05 -3.03
CA PHE A 157 -2.44 -23.28 -2.58
C PHE A 157 -2.38 -23.55 -1.06
N ILE A 158 -2.99 -22.71 -0.24
CA ILE A 158 -3.04 -22.90 1.22
C ILE A 158 -3.67 -24.24 1.59
N ARG A 159 -4.78 -24.63 0.94
CA ARG A 159 -5.41 -25.94 1.13
C ARG A 159 -4.47 -27.09 0.78
N SER A 160 -3.72 -26.98 -0.32
CA SER A 160 -2.74 -28.00 -0.72
C SER A 160 -1.57 -28.13 0.27
N ARG A 161 -1.25 -27.05 1.00
CA ARG A 161 -0.16 -26.97 1.97
C ARG A 161 -0.60 -27.07 3.44
N ALA A 162 -1.88 -27.38 3.70
CA ALA A 162 -2.47 -27.35 5.05
C ALA A 162 -1.61 -28.06 6.11
N ALA A 163 -1.11 -29.27 5.81
CA ALA A 163 -0.28 -30.03 6.76
C ALA A 163 1.05 -29.32 7.11
N MET A 164 1.71 -28.72 6.11
CA MET A 164 2.96 -27.95 6.31
C MET A 164 2.72 -26.67 7.09
N LEU A 165 1.53 -26.09 6.97
CA LEU A 165 1.12 -24.88 7.70
C LEU A 165 0.55 -25.18 9.09
N GLY A 166 0.54 -26.45 9.54
CA GLY A 166 -0.04 -26.82 10.84
C GLY A 166 -1.58 -26.77 10.87
N LEU A 167 -2.24 -26.73 9.72
CA LEU A 167 -3.69 -26.61 9.61
C LEU A 167 -4.36 -28.01 9.51
N PRO A 168 -5.53 -28.21 10.15
CA PRO A 168 -6.34 -29.41 9.97
C PRO A 168 -6.70 -29.63 8.50
N ARG A 169 -6.69 -30.87 7.99
CA ARG A 169 -6.93 -31.15 6.56
C ARG A 169 -8.31 -30.67 6.07
N ASP A 170 -9.28 -30.58 6.96
CA ASP A 170 -10.67 -30.23 6.68
C ASP A 170 -11.05 -28.81 7.14
N PHE A 171 -10.08 -27.97 7.54
CA PHE A 171 -10.34 -26.60 8.03
C PHE A 171 -11.27 -25.80 7.11
N TYR A 172 -11.09 -25.96 5.80
CA TYR A 172 -11.81 -25.24 4.75
C TYR A 172 -13.31 -25.59 4.68
N ARG A 173 -13.78 -26.62 5.41
CA ARG A 173 -15.22 -26.99 5.46
C ARG A 173 -15.99 -26.30 6.57
N HIS A 174 -15.28 -25.94 7.64
CA HIS A 174 -15.88 -25.44 8.89
C HIS A 174 -15.62 -23.95 9.12
N LEU A 175 -14.79 -23.33 8.28
CA LEU A 175 -14.40 -21.94 8.40
C LEU A 175 -14.84 -21.14 7.17
N ASP A 176 -15.56 -20.05 7.41
CA ASP A 176 -15.75 -19.00 6.41
C ASP A 176 -14.60 -18.00 6.52
N ILE A 177 -14.06 -17.61 5.37
CA ILE A 177 -12.94 -16.68 5.26
C ILE A 177 -13.42 -15.47 4.49
N HIS A 178 -13.18 -14.28 5.02
CA HIS A 178 -13.48 -13.03 4.33
C HIS A 178 -12.19 -12.24 4.13
N VAL A 179 -11.78 -12.10 2.86
CA VAL A 179 -10.67 -11.25 2.43
C VAL A 179 -11.20 -9.88 2.03
N HIS A 180 -10.63 -8.83 2.61
CA HIS A 180 -10.94 -7.45 2.29
C HIS A 180 -9.67 -6.72 1.82
N VAL A 181 -9.81 -5.94 0.74
CA VAL A 181 -8.73 -5.08 0.25
C VAL A 181 -9.23 -3.63 0.22
N PRO A 182 -9.06 -2.85 1.31
CA PRO A 182 -9.61 -1.51 1.49
C PRO A 182 -9.37 -0.57 0.31
N GLU A 183 -10.38 0.20 -0.05
CA GLU A 183 -10.44 1.01 -1.28
C GLU A 183 -9.39 2.15 -1.37
N GLY A 184 -8.89 2.36 -2.59
CA GLY A 184 -8.86 3.69 -3.21
C GLY A 184 -9.86 3.66 -4.36
N ALA A 185 -10.40 4.79 -4.81
CA ALA A 185 -11.51 4.89 -5.78
C ALA A 185 -11.24 4.31 -7.21
N ILE A 186 -10.17 3.53 -7.38
CA ILE A 186 -9.68 2.98 -8.65
C ILE A 186 -9.81 1.46 -8.58
N PRO A 187 -10.48 0.80 -9.55
CA PRO A 187 -10.55 -0.65 -9.64
C PRO A 187 -9.16 -1.28 -9.58
N LYS A 188 -9.02 -2.35 -8.79
CA LYS A 188 -7.77 -3.09 -8.63
C LYS A 188 -7.94 -4.40 -9.37
N ASP A 189 -7.37 -4.48 -10.55
CA ASP A 189 -7.40 -5.68 -11.37
C ASP A 189 -5.99 -6.04 -11.80
N GLY A 190 -5.61 -7.29 -11.57
CA GLY A 190 -4.27 -7.80 -11.86
C GLY A 190 -3.79 -8.87 -10.88
N PRO A 191 -2.99 -9.84 -11.35
CA PRO A 191 -2.62 -11.01 -10.56
C PRO A 191 -1.52 -10.74 -9.52
N SER A 192 -0.94 -9.53 -9.54
CA SER A 192 0.28 -9.20 -8.78
C SER A 192 0.13 -9.10 -7.25
N ALA A 193 -1.06 -9.35 -6.72
CA ALA A 193 -1.36 -9.43 -5.29
C ALA A 193 -1.49 -10.88 -4.77
N GLY A 194 -1.27 -11.88 -5.62
CA GLY A 194 -1.43 -13.30 -5.28
C GLY A 194 -0.63 -13.71 -4.04
N ILE A 195 0.65 -13.34 -3.98
CA ILE A 195 1.49 -13.66 -2.81
C ILE A 195 1.06 -12.92 -1.53
N THR A 196 0.54 -11.69 -1.68
CA THR A 196 0.01 -10.89 -0.56
C THR A 196 -1.24 -11.54 0.02
N ILE A 197 -2.18 -11.93 -0.83
CA ILE A 197 -3.40 -12.61 -0.41
C ILE A 197 -3.06 -13.95 0.25
N ALA A 198 -2.18 -14.75 -0.35
CA ALA A 198 -1.74 -16.02 0.23
C ALA A 198 -1.09 -15.85 1.60
N THR A 199 -0.25 -14.83 1.79
CA THR A 199 0.37 -14.51 3.09
C THR A 199 -0.65 -14.05 4.11
N THR A 200 -1.61 -13.23 3.71
CA THR A 200 -2.71 -12.77 4.58
C THR A 200 -3.54 -13.96 5.07
N LEU A 201 -3.90 -14.87 4.15
CA LEU A 201 -4.64 -16.09 4.46
C LEU A 201 -3.85 -17.01 5.40
N ALA A 202 -2.58 -17.27 5.09
CA ALA A 202 -1.70 -18.09 5.92
C ALA A 202 -1.61 -17.50 7.34
N SER A 203 -1.37 -16.21 7.45
CA SER A 203 -1.30 -15.49 8.73
C SER A 203 -2.59 -15.61 9.54
N ALA A 204 -3.75 -15.36 8.91
CA ALA A 204 -5.03 -15.48 9.60
C ALA A 204 -5.26 -16.89 10.14
N LEU A 205 -4.99 -17.91 9.31
CA LEU A 205 -5.24 -19.32 9.63
C LEU A 205 -4.27 -19.87 10.70
N THR A 206 -3.00 -19.47 10.64
CA THR A 206 -1.95 -19.93 11.56
C THR A 206 -1.83 -19.08 12.81
N ARG A 207 -2.50 -17.92 12.85
CA ARG A 207 -2.34 -16.89 13.89
C ARG A 207 -0.91 -16.35 14.02
N LEU A 208 -0.08 -16.51 12.99
CA LEU A 208 1.25 -15.91 12.92
C LEU A 208 1.17 -14.50 12.36
N PRO A 209 1.70 -13.47 13.04
CA PRO A 209 1.63 -12.10 12.55
C PRO A 209 2.54 -11.89 11.33
N VAL A 210 2.07 -11.10 10.37
CA VAL A 210 2.87 -10.63 9.23
C VAL A 210 3.61 -9.36 9.64
N ARG A 211 4.87 -9.24 9.23
CA ARG A 211 5.68 -8.04 9.40
C ARG A 211 5.03 -6.80 8.74
N GLY A 212 4.84 -5.74 9.53
CA GLY A 212 4.27 -4.47 9.05
C GLY A 212 5.29 -3.50 8.42
N ASP A 213 6.59 -3.85 8.43
CA ASP A 213 7.68 -3.07 7.83
C ASP A 213 8.08 -3.55 6.41
N LEU A 214 7.34 -4.51 5.87
CA LEU A 214 7.61 -5.21 4.62
C LEU A 214 6.44 -5.05 3.65
N ALA A 215 6.73 -4.82 2.37
CA ALA A 215 5.73 -4.94 1.30
C ALA A 215 6.09 -6.06 0.33
N MET A 216 5.10 -6.59 -0.39
CA MET A 216 5.33 -7.67 -1.35
C MET A 216 4.48 -7.52 -2.62
N THR A 217 4.96 -8.04 -3.73
CA THR A 217 4.18 -8.15 -4.98
C THR A 217 4.66 -9.37 -5.75
N GLY A 218 3.72 -10.04 -6.42
CA GLY A 218 3.99 -11.27 -7.14
C GLY A 218 2.69 -11.99 -7.46
N GLU A 219 2.64 -12.59 -8.63
CA GLU A 219 1.59 -13.52 -8.99
C GLU A 219 1.89 -14.89 -8.38
N ILE A 220 0.84 -15.61 -7.97
CA ILE A 220 0.95 -16.95 -7.38
C ILE A 220 0.34 -18.00 -8.30
N THR A 221 1.02 -19.12 -8.45
CA THR A 221 0.46 -20.32 -9.10
C THR A 221 -0.15 -21.27 -8.08
N LEU A 222 -1.02 -22.19 -8.52
CA LEU A 222 -1.57 -23.26 -7.67
C LEU A 222 -0.50 -24.16 -7.02
N ARG A 223 0.71 -24.21 -7.60
CA ARG A 223 1.85 -24.99 -7.08
C ARG A 223 2.74 -24.19 -6.11
N GLY A 224 2.45 -22.91 -5.90
CA GLY A 224 3.20 -22.03 -5.01
C GLY A 224 4.43 -21.37 -5.64
N ARG A 225 4.60 -21.43 -6.97
CA ARG A 225 5.59 -20.60 -7.67
C ARG A 225 5.15 -19.15 -7.68
N VAL A 226 6.11 -18.24 -7.53
CA VAL A 226 5.94 -16.79 -7.65
C VAL A 226 6.34 -16.37 -9.06
N LEU A 227 5.43 -15.72 -9.78
CA LEU A 227 5.61 -15.31 -11.18
C LEU A 227 5.90 -13.80 -11.29
N PRO A 228 6.61 -13.38 -12.37
CA PRO A 228 6.97 -11.99 -12.57
C PRO A 228 5.76 -11.08 -12.74
N ILE A 229 5.95 -9.81 -12.37
CA ILE A 229 4.91 -8.78 -12.42
C ILE A 229 5.36 -7.56 -13.23
N GLY A 230 4.41 -6.73 -13.65
CA GLY A 230 4.69 -5.43 -14.29
C GLY A 230 4.80 -4.28 -13.28
N GLY A 231 5.38 -3.17 -13.71
CA GLY A 231 5.41 -1.90 -12.98
C GLY A 231 6.31 -1.90 -11.74
N VAL A 232 7.44 -2.63 -11.78
CA VAL A 232 8.38 -2.76 -10.65
C VAL A 232 8.86 -1.39 -10.16
N LYS A 233 9.24 -0.51 -11.10
CA LYS A 233 9.70 0.86 -10.79
C LYS A 233 8.65 1.65 -10.01
N GLU A 234 7.42 1.71 -10.52
CA GLU A 234 6.33 2.46 -9.89
C GLU A 234 5.95 1.88 -8.53
N LYS A 235 5.98 0.55 -8.38
CA LYS A 235 5.70 -0.15 -7.12
C LYS A 235 6.77 0.13 -6.06
N LEU A 236 8.05 0.09 -6.41
CA LEU A 236 9.14 0.41 -5.48
C LEU A 236 9.14 1.89 -5.08
N LEU A 237 8.87 2.80 -6.02
CA LEU A 237 8.63 4.21 -5.72
C LEU A 237 7.49 4.41 -4.72
N ALA A 238 6.39 3.65 -4.85
CA ALA A 238 5.27 3.72 -3.93
C ALA A 238 5.62 3.22 -2.53
N ALA A 239 6.34 2.10 -2.42
CA ALA A 239 6.84 1.56 -1.15
C ALA A 239 7.75 2.57 -0.43
N HIS A 240 8.73 3.11 -1.16
CA HIS A 240 9.68 4.11 -0.64
C HIS A 240 8.97 5.37 -0.11
N ARG A 241 8.00 5.90 -0.87
CA ARG A 241 7.18 7.05 -0.46
C ARG A 241 6.34 6.79 0.79
N HIS A 242 6.02 5.53 1.07
CA HIS A 242 5.27 5.11 2.24
C HIS A 242 6.20 4.69 3.40
N GLY A 243 7.52 4.92 3.29
CA GLY A 243 8.49 4.58 4.33
C GLY A 243 8.68 3.07 4.55
N ILE A 244 8.38 2.27 3.52
CA ILE A 244 8.61 0.83 3.47
C ILE A 244 9.90 0.60 2.67
N PHE A 245 10.95 0.20 3.38
CA PHE A 245 12.28 0.02 2.82
C PHE A 245 12.64 -1.45 2.55
N GLU A 246 11.79 -2.40 2.94
CA GLU A 246 12.00 -3.82 2.67
C GLU A 246 10.87 -4.34 1.77
N VAL A 247 11.22 -4.98 0.65
CA VAL A 247 10.24 -5.46 -0.34
C VAL A 247 10.57 -6.88 -0.83
N ILE A 248 9.55 -7.72 -0.97
CA ILE A 248 9.64 -9.01 -1.66
C ILE A 248 9.21 -8.84 -3.12
N LEU A 249 10.07 -9.30 -4.03
CA LEU A 249 9.85 -9.33 -5.48
C LEU A 249 10.08 -10.73 -6.06
N PRO A 250 9.43 -11.09 -7.18
CA PRO A 250 9.73 -12.31 -7.91
C PRO A 250 11.18 -12.29 -8.43
N ARG A 251 11.89 -13.43 -8.37
CA ARG A 251 13.26 -13.58 -8.89
C ARG A 251 13.38 -13.09 -10.34
N ASP A 252 12.41 -13.43 -11.18
CA ASP A 252 12.40 -13.07 -12.60
C ASP A 252 12.31 -11.55 -12.87
N ASN A 253 11.95 -10.75 -11.87
CA ASN A 253 11.92 -9.28 -11.95
C ASN A 253 13.26 -8.62 -11.58
N GLU A 254 14.31 -9.37 -11.27
CA GLU A 254 15.64 -8.80 -10.95
C GLU A 254 16.19 -7.92 -12.08
N LYS A 255 15.94 -8.33 -13.33
CA LYS A 255 16.29 -7.55 -14.54
C LYS A 255 15.63 -6.17 -14.61
N ASP A 256 14.45 -6.00 -14.02
CA ASP A 256 13.68 -4.75 -14.08
C ASP A 256 14.21 -3.70 -13.07
N LEU A 257 15.15 -4.08 -12.19
CA LEU A 257 15.81 -3.12 -11.30
C LEU A 257 16.68 -2.11 -12.05
N ALA A 258 17.06 -2.40 -13.29
CA ALA A 258 17.80 -1.46 -14.13
C ALA A 258 17.05 -0.13 -14.33
N ASP A 259 15.71 -0.18 -14.34
CA ASP A 259 14.84 0.99 -14.54
C ASP A 259 14.57 1.79 -13.25
N VAL A 260 15.01 1.26 -12.11
CA VAL A 260 14.81 1.85 -10.78
C VAL A 260 15.94 2.84 -10.47
N PRO A 261 15.63 4.10 -10.12
CA PRO A 261 16.64 5.08 -9.72
C PRO A 261 17.57 4.58 -8.60
N GLU A 262 18.88 4.83 -8.74
CA GLU A 262 19.91 4.33 -7.80
C GLU A 262 19.68 4.78 -6.36
N ASN A 263 19.21 6.01 -6.15
CA ASN A 263 18.90 6.53 -4.82
C ASN A 263 17.85 5.68 -4.09
N ILE A 264 16.83 5.17 -4.80
CA ILE A 264 15.81 4.30 -4.22
C ILE A 264 16.37 2.90 -4.00
N ARG A 265 17.10 2.38 -4.99
CA ARG A 265 17.70 1.04 -4.92
C ARG A 265 18.65 0.89 -3.74
N ASN A 266 19.44 1.92 -3.44
CA ASN A 266 20.40 1.92 -2.34
C ASN A 266 19.74 2.05 -0.96
N GLU A 267 18.55 2.64 -0.88
CA GLU A 267 17.78 2.78 0.36
C GLU A 267 16.84 1.59 0.63
N MET A 268 16.62 0.71 -0.37
CA MET A 268 15.70 -0.41 -0.27
C MET A 268 16.41 -1.76 -0.19
N LYS A 269 15.98 -2.61 0.75
CA LYS A 269 16.35 -4.02 0.83
C LYS A 269 15.33 -4.86 0.04
N ILE A 270 15.80 -5.49 -1.03
CA ILE A 270 14.94 -6.26 -1.94
C ILE A 270 15.23 -7.76 -1.77
N HIS A 271 14.18 -8.54 -1.52
CA HIS A 271 14.23 -9.99 -1.45
C HIS A 271 13.65 -10.60 -2.71
N PHE A 272 14.48 -11.34 -3.43
CA PHE A 272 14.07 -12.08 -4.61
C PHE A 272 13.66 -13.50 -4.26
N VAL A 273 12.44 -13.88 -4.59
CA VAL A 273 11.84 -15.18 -4.25
C VAL A 273 11.33 -15.93 -5.47
N GLU A 274 11.35 -17.25 -5.42
CA GLU A 274 10.84 -18.11 -6.50
C GLU A 274 9.55 -18.84 -6.11
N ASN A 275 9.31 -19.00 -4.81
CA ASN A 275 8.18 -19.74 -4.26
C ASN A 275 7.62 -19.09 -2.99
N MET A 276 6.40 -19.49 -2.64
CA MET A 276 5.69 -19.01 -1.45
C MET A 276 6.34 -19.41 -0.13
N ASP A 277 7.11 -20.49 -0.09
CA ASP A 277 7.77 -20.93 1.14
C ASP A 277 8.85 -19.92 1.56
N GLU A 278 9.56 -19.33 0.59
CA GLU A 278 10.47 -18.20 0.82
C GLU A 278 9.71 -16.94 1.27
N VAL A 279 8.57 -16.65 0.66
CA VAL A 279 7.72 -15.50 1.04
C VAL A 279 7.31 -15.61 2.51
N PHE A 280 6.78 -16.76 2.93
CA PHE A 280 6.35 -16.98 4.31
C PHE A 280 7.50 -16.85 5.31
N ARG A 281 8.68 -17.40 4.98
CA ARG A 281 9.87 -17.29 5.85
C ARG A 281 10.31 -15.84 6.10
N ILE A 282 10.15 -14.97 5.10
CA ILE A 282 10.56 -13.56 5.18
C ILE A 282 9.46 -12.71 5.84
N ALA A 283 8.20 -13.00 5.53
CA ALA A 283 7.06 -12.15 5.88
C ALA A 283 6.42 -12.47 7.23
N LEU A 284 6.38 -13.73 7.67
CA LEU A 284 5.80 -14.12 8.95
C LEU A 284 6.83 -13.93 10.07
N ALA A 285 6.41 -13.32 11.19
CA ALA A 285 7.30 -13.02 12.30
C ALA A 285 7.45 -14.17 13.32
N GLY A 286 7.02 -15.39 12.97
CA GLY A 286 7.16 -16.60 13.79
C GLY A 286 7.35 -17.85 12.95
N ASP A 287 7.77 -18.94 13.59
CA ASP A 287 8.04 -20.21 12.93
C ASP A 287 6.74 -20.97 12.62
N LEU A 288 6.65 -21.53 11.42
CA LEU A 288 5.56 -22.42 11.03
C LEU A 288 5.74 -23.78 11.72
N GLU A 289 4.86 -24.10 12.65
CA GLU A 289 4.78 -25.43 13.25
C GLU A 289 4.05 -26.38 12.30
N ALA A 290 4.80 -27.14 11.51
CA ALA A 290 4.22 -28.19 10.70
C ALA A 290 3.55 -29.24 11.62
N LEU A 291 2.32 -29.65 11.29
CA LEU A 291 1.74 -30.84 11.88
C LEU A 291 2.66 -31.99 11.50
N ALA A 292 3.33 -32.60 12.50
CA ALA A 292 4.17 -33.77 12.29
C ALA A 292 3.44 -34.72 11.34
N ALA A 293 4.05 -34.99 10.19
CA ALA A 293 3.41 -35.69 9.09
C ALA A 293 2.94 -37.06 9.57
N ARG A 294 1.69 -37.16 10.04
CA ARG A 294 1.04 -38.46 10.19
C ARG A 294 0.97 -39.03 8.78
N PRO A 295 1.52 -40.24 8.54
CA PRO A 295 1.40 -40.88 7.25
C PRO A 295 -0.08 -40.89 6.85
N PRO A 296 -0.40 -40.74 5.54
CA PRO A 296 -1.77 -40.63 5.10
C PRO A 296 -2.59 -41.79 5.67
N ALA A 297 -3.62 -41.48 6.45
CA ALA A 297 -4.58 -42.46 6.90
C ALA A 297 -5.34 -42.98 5.67
N HIS A 298 -4.93 -44.15 5.22
CA HIS A 298 -5.45 -44.99 4.13
C HIS A 298 -5.46 -44.38 2.72
N PRO A 299 -5.02 -45.15 1.69
CA PRO A 299 -5.40 -44.86 0.31
C PRO A 299 -6.93 -44.86 0.25
N LEU A 300 -7.51 -43.92 -0.51
CA LEU A 300 -8.90 -43.98 -0.90
C LEU A 300 -9.11 -45.30 -1.65
N GLU A 301 -9.61 -46.33 -0.97
CA GLU A 301 -10.17 -47.50 -1.63
C GLU A 301 -11.41 -47.01 -2.36
N VAL A 302 -11.24 -46.80 -3.67
CA VAL A 302 -12.35 -46.70 -4.60
C VAL A 302 -13.02 -48.06 -4.58
N GLN A 303 -14.13 -48.18 -3.84
CA GLN A 303 -14.97 -49.35 -3.95
C GLN A 303 -15.53 -49.40 -5.38
N PRO A 304 -15.26 -50.46 -6.17
CA PRO A 304 -15.92 -50.61 -7.45
C PRO A 304 -17.42 -50.82 -7.20
N GLU A 305 -18.25 -49.93 -7.75
CA GLU A 305 -19.70 -50.14 -7.81
C GLU A 305 -19.96 -51.47 -8.55
N LEU A 306 -20.61 -52.41 -7.86
CA LEU A 306 -21.07 -53.65 -8.45
C LEU A 306 -22.19 -53.34 -9.47
N PRO A 307 -22.25 -54.06 -10.61
CA PRO A 307 -23.29 -53.82 -11.61
C PRO A 307 -24.67 -54.14 -11.02
N VAL A 308 -25.62 -53.22 -11.19
CA VAL A 308 -27.03 -53.45 -10.88
C VAL A 308 -27.55 -54.56 -11.80
N GLU A 309 -27.89 -55.71 -11.21
CA GLU A 309 -28.53 -56.83 -11.94
C GLU A 309 -29.88 -56.38 -12.53
N GLU A 310 -30.05 -56.65 -13.81
CA GLU A 310 -31.32 -56.58 -14.53
C GLU A 310 -32.35 -57.49 -13.84
N ASN A 311 -33.35 -56.90 -13.19
CA ASN A 311 -34.56 -57.63 -12.83
C ASN A 311 -35.48 -57.70 -14.06
N ARG A 312 -35.34 -58.79 -14.83
CA ARG A 312 -36.36 -59.30 -15.75
C ARG A 312 -37.40 -60.14 -14.99
N ALA A 313 -38.61 -60.16 -15.55
CA ALA A 313 -39.83 -60.92 -15.20
C ALA A 313 -40.81 -60.15 -14.29
N HIS A 314 -42.09 -59.97 -14.63
CA HIS A 314 -43.01 -60.71 -15.51
C HIS A 314 -43.88 -59.79 -16.38
#